data_AF-A0A9N9S0E9-F1
#
_entry.id   AF-A0A9N9S0E9-F1
#
_cell.length_a   1.000
_cell.length_b   1.000
_cell.length_c   1.000
_cell.angle_alpha   90.00
_cell.angle_beta   90.00
_cell.angle_gamma   90.00
#
_symmetry.space_group_name_H-M   'P 1'
#
loop_
_entity.id
_entity.type
_entity.pdbx_description
1 polymer ?
#
loop_
_entity_poly.entity_id
_entity_poly.type
_entity_poly.pdbx_seq_one_letter_code
_entity_poly.pdbx_strand_id
1 'polypeptide(L)'
;MSQEELYKAINPVKFLKKHLDKSIRPDGRDLYEFRSTIINKNSIKKTEGSALVKIGNTTVICGIKAELAEPDNIDPNIGYIVPNIELNKLCSPKYRAVGVSNDSQVLSQTLFNIFVSSECLDPNDLCIAKGRLVWILYCDLICLDDSGSVLDVAVLALSSALKTVRLPKVEYDLDTKIIKADDKIRNPLNLKCMPVASTFMSFEDHLTADPTDDEEQIADSLITISTCDGKFNYIHQPGGNFLDPAKFDDLVKHAIINKQLIQWYPGHMAKGAKQMQQKLKGVDCIIEVHDARIPMSGRNNDLHYSLLTAKPSILVLNKKDFVPEELKSKIMDTLKVQRNIPSQPTFFTNCKDQRCTGIKKIIPKAIQMIQESNRFNRQTVKEHSIMIMGVPNVGKSSLINVLRNRHLNKKAASRVGAVAGITRSVLTKIKICEDPLIYLLDTPGILMPNIKNIETGMKLALCSCFQDHLVGEENIADYLLYWLNKNQNFSYLETMGLEEPTDDITYALLSCARKYDKKIALKNYSDNVVEERPNLLAAANHFIRAFRTGEFGKVLLDNNYLLNEQ
;
A
#
# COMPACT_ATOMS: atom_id res chain seq x y z
N MET A 1 8.75 21.01 26.78
CA MET A 1 7.48 21.52 26.25
C MET A 1 7.77 22.78 25.46
N SER A 2 7.50 22.79 24.17
CA SER A 2 7.63 24.01 23.35
C SER A 2 6.56 25.04 23.75
N GLN A 3 6.75 26.33 23.40
CA GLN A 3 5.70 27.35 23.64
C GLN A 3 4.38 27.01 22.94
N GLU A 4 4.45 26.29 21.82
CA GLU A 4 3.30 25.86 21.03
C GLU A 4 2.54 24.70 21.69
N GLU A 5 3.26 23.71 22.25
CA GLU A 5 2.65 22.63 23.05
C GLU A 5 1.96 23.17 24.30
N LEU A 6 2.56 24.17 24.95
CA LEU A 6 1.96 24.84 26.11
C LEU A 6 0.69 25.60 25.71
N TYR A 7 0.70 26.29 24.57
CA TYR A 7 -0.47 27.00 24.07
C TYR A 7 -1.62 26.04 23.68
N LYS A 8 -1.30 24.90 23.04
CA LYS A 8 -2.25 23.82 22.76
C LYS A 8 -2.91 23.30 24.03
N ALA A 9 -2.12 23.05 25.09
CA ALA A 9 -2.65 22.55 26.36
C ALA A 9 -3.58 23.56 27.07
N ILE A 10 -3.29 24.87 26.97
CA ILE A 10 -4.08 25.91 27.65
C ILE A 10 -5.34 26.29 26.86
N ASN A 11 -5.27 26.36 25.52
CA ASN A 11 -6.38 26.77 24.67
C ASN A 11 -6.55 25.83 23.45
N PRO A 12 -6.98 24.57 23.68
CA PRO A 12 -7.02 23.56 22.61
C PRO A 12 -7.98 23.93 21.47
N VAL A 13 -9.15 24.51 21.81
CA VAL A 13 -10.15 24.97 20.82
C VAL A 13 -9.59 26.07 19.90
N LYS A 14 -8.99 27.12 20.49
CA LYS A 14 -8.41 28.24 19.72
C LYS A 14 -7.20 27.79 18.90
N PHE A 15 -6.43 26.85 19.43
CA PHE A 15 -5.29 26.27 18.75
C PHE A 15 -5.72 25.50 17.50
N LEU A 16 -6.74 24.63 17.62
CA LEU A 16 -7.29 23.89 16.48
C LEU A 16 -7.87 24.85 15.43
N LYS A 17 -8.70 25.81 15.85
CA LYS A 17 -9.30 26.81 14.97
C LYS A 17 -8.26 27.57 14.13
N LYS A 18 -7.18 28.03 14.76
CA LYS A 18 -6.08 28.75 14.08
C LYS A 18 -5.42 27.94 12.96
N HIS A 19 -5.40 26.61 13.08
CA HIS A 19 -4.86 25.72 12.06
C HIS A 19 -5.89 25.47 10.95
N LEU A 20 -7.14 25.16 11.33
CA LEU A 20 -8.22 24.90 10.37
C LEU A 20 -8.56 26.12 9.51
N ASP A 21 -8.48 27.34 10.06
CA ASP A 21 -8.64 28.59 9.29
C ASP A 21 -7.57 28.78 8.20
N LYS A 22 -6.44 28.05 8.29
CA LYS A 22 -5.39 27.99 7.27
C LYS A 22 -5.49 26.75 6.39
N SER A 23 -6.56 25.98 6.53
CA SER A 23 -6.80 24.70 5.83
C SER A 23 -5.71 23.65 6.06
N ILE A 24 -5.02 23.69 7.20
CA ILE A 24 -3.95 22.76 7.59
C ILE A 24 -4.28 22.24 8.99
N ARG A 25 -3.99 20.97 9.27
CA ARG A 25 -4.21 20.39 10.61
C ARG A 25 -2.97 20.53 11.51
N PRO A 26 -3.13 20.43 12.84
CA PRO A 26 -2.00 20.54 13.78
C PRO A 26 -0.87 19.54 13.56
N ASP A 27 -1.15 18.40 12.94
CA ASP A 27 -0.16 17.36 12.58
C ASP A 27 0.43 17.54 11.17
N GLY A 28 0.04 18.61 10.46
CA GLY A 28 0.51 18.95 9.12
C GLY A 28 -0.26 18.29 7.99
N ARG A 29 -1.35 17.57 8.28
CA ARG A 29 -2.24 16.97 7.27
C ARG A 29 -3.17 18.00 6.63
N ASP A 30 -3.61 17.69 5.41
CA ASP A 30 -4.75 18.36 4.79
C ASP A 30 -6.07 17.96 5.50
N LEU A 31 -7.14 18.75 5.29
CA LEU A 31 -8.42 18.54 5.98
C LEU A 31 -8.99 17.13 5.79
N TYR A 32 -8.95 16.60 4.57
CA TYR A 32 -9.49 15.27 4.21
C TYR A 32 -8.42 14.16 4.12
N GLU A 33 -7.20 14.41 4.59
CA GLU A 33 -6.12 13.43 4.54
C GLU A 33 -6.21 12.42 5.70
N PHE A 34 -6.22 11.13 5.37
CA PHE A 34 -6.21 10.02 6.33
C PHE A 34 -4.79 9.69 6.78
N ARG A 35 -4.63 9.23 8.03
CA ARG A 35 -3.34 8.75 8.55
C ARG A 35 -2.90 7.47 7.83
N SER A 36 -1.59 7.23 7.84
CA SER A 36 -1.01 6.04 7.22
C SER A 36 -1.55 4.75 7.85
N THR A 37 -2.00 3.83 7.00
CA THR A 37 -2.57 2.55 7.42
C THR A 37 -1.58 1.39 7.24
N ILE A 38 -1.44 0.55 8.25
CA ILE A 38 -0.61 -0.67 8.24
C ILE A 38 -1.48 -1.85 8.65
N ILE A 39 -1.54 -2.87 7.80
CA ILE A 39 -2.30 -4.10 8.05
C ILE A 39 -1.34 -5.29 8.10
N ASN A 40 -1.36 -6.02 9.21
CA ASN A 40 -0.66 -7.29 9.36
C ASN A 40 -1.67 -8.42 9.58
N LYS A 41 -1.81 -9.28 8.57
CA LYS A 41 -2.72 -10.43 8.58
C LYS A 41 -2.05 -11.64 9.23
N ASN A 42 -2.84 -12.51 9.87
CA ASN A 42 -2.37 -13.69 10.60
C ASN A 42 -1.37 -13.35 11.73
N SER A 43 -1.69 -12.30 12.49
CA SER A 43 -0.86 -11.84 13.61
C SER A 43 -0.84 -12.84 14.77
N ILE A 44 -1.95 -13.56 14.99
CA ILE A 44 -2.12 -14.59 16.02
C ILE A 44 -2.28 -15.94 15.31
N LYS A 45 -1.39 -16.89 15.62
CA LYS A 45 -1.38 -18.22 14.97
C LYS A 45 -2.40 -19.22 15.53
N LYS A 46 -2.90 -18.97 16.74
CA LYS A 46 -3.80 -19.90 17.45
C LYS A 46 -5.28 -19.72 17.09
N THR A 47 -5.64 -18.60 16.46
CA THR A 47 -7.01 -18.27 16.08
C THR A 47 -7.29 -18.69 14.65
N GLU A 48 -8.56 -18.86 14.31
CA GLU A 48 -8.97 -19.28 12.97
C GLU A 48 -8.75 -18.17 11.94
N GLY A 49 -8.88 -16.91 12.37
CA GLY A 49 -8.44 -15.72 11.66
C GLY A 49 -7.84 -14.70 12.61
N SER A 50 -6.97 -13.83 12.10
CA SER A 50 -6.49 -12.68 12.88
C SER A 50 -5.91 -11.57 12.01
N ALA A 51 -5.98 -10.35 12.52
CA ALA A 51 -5.33 -9.19 11.93
C ALA A 51 -4.89 -8.20 13.01
N LEU A 52 -3.78 -7.51 12.78
CA LEU A 52 -3.34 -6.34 13.53
C LEU A 52 -3.36 -5.16 12.57
N VAL A 53 -4.11 -4.12 12.90
CA VAL A 53 -4.23 -2.92 12.07
C VAL A 53 -3.78 -1.71 12.88
N LYS A 54 -3.03 -0.84 12.22
CA LYS A 54 -2.56 0.42 12.79
C LYS A 54 -2.85 1.55 11.80
N ILE A 55 -3.60 2.56 12.23
CA ILE A 55 -3.85 3.80 11.48
C ILE A 55 -3.22 4.94 12.28
N GLY A 56 -2.17 5.55 11.73
CA GLY A 56 -1.34 6.49 12.49
C GLY A 56 -0.72 5.80 13.71
N ASN A 57 -1.16 6.19 14.92
CA ASN A 57 -0.79 5.53 16.18
C ASN A 57 -1.86 4.55 16.69
N THR A 58 -3.14 4.81 16.38
CA THR A 58 -4.27 3.97 16.79
C THR A 58 -4.08 2.54 16.30
N THR A 59 -4.08 1.58 17.22
CA THR A 59 -3.73 0.19 16.93
C THR A 59 -4.78 -0.76 17.52
N VAL A 60 -5.37 -1.60 16.67
CA VAL A 60 -6.36 -2.63 17.07
C VAL A 60 -5.91 -4.00 16.58
N ILE A 61 -5.98 -5.00 17.45
CA ILE A 61 -5.80 -6.40 17.10
C ILE A 61 -7.14 -7.12 17.14
N CYS A 62 -7.42 -7.91 16.11
CA CYS A 62 -8.62 -8.75 16.02
C CYS A 62 -8.19 -10.22 15.91
N GLY A 63 -8.80 -11.06 16.75
CA GLY A 63 -8.73 -12.51 16.68
C GLY A 63 -10.13 -13.09 16.49
N ILE A 64 -10.25 -14.09 15.61
CA ILE A 64 -11.53 -14.77 15.35
C ILE A 64 -11.42 -16.21 15.83
N LYS A 65 -12.33 -16.58 16.73
CA LYS A 65 -12.53 -17.94 17.20
C LYS A 65 -13.86 -18.45 16.67
N ALA A 66 -13.84 -19.64 16.09
CA ALA A 66 -15.04 -20.29 15.59
C ALA A 66 -15.47 -21.40 16.57
N GLU A 67 -16.75 -21.42 16.91
CA GLU A 67 -17.35 -22.46 17.75
C GLU A 67 -18.60 -23.03 17.09
N LEU A 68 -18.89 -24.29 17.38
CA LEU A 68 -20.09 -24.97 16.93
C LEU A 68 -21.16 -24.84 18.01
N ALA A 69 -22.35 -24.42 17.63
CA ALA A 69 -23.48 -24.27 18.53
C ALA A 69 -24.79 -24.69 17.89
N GLU A 70 -25.79 -24.94 18.71
CA GLU A 70 -27.18 -25.06 18.25
C GLU A 70 -27.70 -23.66 17.90
N PRO A 71 -28.39 -23.48 16.75
CA PRO A 71 -28.95 -22.19 16.35
C PRO A 71 -30.14 -21.81 17.24
N ASP A 72 -30.46 -20.52 17.27
CA ASP A 72 -31.65 -20.05 17.99
C ASP A 72 -32.94 -20.61 17.39
N ASN A 73 -33.97 -20.76 18.23
CA ASN A 73 -35.28 -21.24 17.82
C ASN A 73 -35.99 -20.33 16.82
N ILE A 74 -35.58 -19.05 16.75
CA ILE A 74 -36.18 -18.04 15.88
C ILE A 74 -35.65 -18.22 14.44
N ASP A 75 -34.34 -18.38 14.28
CA ASP A 75 -33.68 -18.51 12.99
C ASP A 75 -32.79 -19.77 12.95
N PRO A 76 -33.37 -20.95 12.69
CA PRO A 76 -32.67 -22.23 12.80
C PRO A 76 -31.58 -22.45 11.72
N ASN A 77 -31.47 -21.57 10.74
CA ASN A 77 -30.62 -21.76 9.56
C ASN A 77 -29.46 -20.77 9.45
N ILE A 78 -29.29 -19.88 10.44
CA ILE A 78 -28.27 -18.83 10.36
C ILE A 78 -27.18 -19.06 11.40
N GLY A 79 -25.92 -18.90 10.99
CA GLY A 79 -24.83 -18.70 11.93
C GLY A 79 -24.65 -17.22 12.27
N TYR A 80 -23.79 -16.94 13.25
CA TYR A 80 -23.66 -15.60 13.84
C TYR A 80 -22.22 -15.12 13.83
N ILE A 81 -22.04 -13.81 13.62
CA ILE A 81 -20.80 -13.10 13.93
C ILE A 81 -21.06 -12.28 15.18
N VAL A 82 -20.21 -12.41 16.18
CA VAL A 82 -20.30 -11.68 17.44
C VAL A 82 -19.03 -10.83 17.60
N PRO A 83 -19.03 -9.58 17.11
CA PRO A 83 -17.91 -8.66 17.29
C PRO A 83 -17.94 -8.04 18.68
N ASN A 84 -16.85 -8.20 19.43
CA ASN A 84 -16.64 -7.58 20.72
C ASN A 84 -15.36 -6.77 20.67
N ILE A 85 -15.42 -5.47 20.98
CA ILE A 85 -14.23 -4.64 21.14
C ILE A 85 -14.02 -4.28 22.60
N GLU A 86 -12.79 -4.47 23.08
CA GLU A 86 -12.37 -4.10 24.42
C GLU A 86 -11.54 -2.81 24.39
N LEU A 87 -12.06 -1.80 25.10
CA LEU A 87 -11.37 -0.55 25.40
C LEU A 87 -11.05 -0.50 26.90
N ASN A 88 -9.77 -0.48 27.24
CA ASN A 88 -9.30 -0.51 28.62
C ASN A 88 -8.21 0.55 28.86
N LYS A 89 -7.74 0.68 30.11
CA LYS A 89 -6.71 1.68 30.46
C LYS A 89 -5.36 1.52 29.74
N LEU A 90 -5.09 0.37 29.11
CA LEU A 90 -3.85 0.18 28.36
C LEU A 90 -3.85 0.99 27.07
N CYS A 91 -5.02 1.18 26.42
CA CYS A 91 -5.08 1.93 25.17
C CYS A 91 -5.22 3.44 25.36
N SER A 92 -5.95 3.89 26.39
CA SER A 92 -6.00 5.31 26.75
C SER A 92 -6.39 5.48 28.23
N PRO A 93 -5.83 6.47 28.94
CA PRO A 93 -6.20 6.76 30.32
C PRO A 93 -7.67 7.19 30.49
N LYS A 94 -8.38 7.56 29.41
CA LYS A 94 -9.80 7.94 29.47
C LYS A 94 -10.74 6.78 29.79
N TYR A 95 -10.31 5.54 29.55
CA TYR A 95 -11.12 4.35 29.79
C TYR A 95 -11.05 3.85 31.23
N ARG A 96 -12.08 3.10 31.65
CA ARG A 96 -12.13 2.49 32.98
C ARG A 96 -11.21 1.26 33.04
N ALA A 97 -10.68 0.98 34.23
CA ALA A 97 -9.77 -0.15 34.45
C ALA A 97 -10.50 -1.49 34.57
N VAL A 98 -11.76 -1.45 34.99
CA VAL A 98 -12.52 -2.63 35.42
C VAL A 98 -13.90 -2.56 34.79
N GLY A 99 -14.34 -3.68 34.23
CA GLY A 99 -15.62 -3.82 33.53
C GLY A 99 -15.57 -3.38 32.08
N VAL A 100 -16.60 -3.76 31.32
CA VAL A 100 -16.77 -3.35 29.93
C VAL A 100 -17.19 -1.87 29.93
N SER A 101 -16.48 -1.01 29.18
CA SER A 101 -16.86 0.40 29.06
C SER A 101 -18.13 0.55 28.23
N ASN A 102 -18.93 1.58 28.49
CA ASN A 102 -20.08 1.90 27.65
C ASN A 102 -19.64 2.11 26.19
N ASP A 103 -18.48 2.74 25.97
CA ASP A 103 -17.90 2.92 24.64
C ASP A 103 -17.60 1.59 23.95
N SER A 104 -17.09 0.60 24.69
CA SER A 104 -16.86 -0.75 24.17
C SER A 104 -18.17 -1.40 23.69
N GLN A 105 -19.26 -1.23 24.46
CA GLN A 105 -20.57 -1.78 24.11
C GLN A 105 -21.15 -1.09 22.87
N VAL A 106 -21.12 0.25 22.83
CA VAL A 106 -21.60 1.04 21.68
C VAL A 106 -20.82 0.68 20.42
N LEU A 107 -19.49 0.64 20.50
CA LEU A 107 -18.66 0.29 19.34
C LEU A 107 -18.86 -1.17 18.90
N SER A 108 -19.03 -2.11 19.84
CA SER A 108 -19.34 -3.51 19.50
C SER A 108 -20.66 -3.62 18.75
N GLN A 109 -21.70 -2.90 19.21
CA GLN A 109 -22.99 -2.87 18.53
C GLN A 109 -22.91 -2.17 17.16
N THR A 110 -22.17 -1.07 17.05
CA THR A 110 -21.97 -0.37 15.78
C THR A 110 -21.18 -1.23 14.78
N LEU A 111 -20.15 -1.96 15.24
CA LEU A 111 -19.44 -2.95 14.42
C LEU A 111 -20.39 -4.03 13.93
N PHE A 112 -21.21 -4.60 14.81
CA PHE A 112 -22.22 -5.58 14.42
C PHE A 112 -23.16 -5.03 13.34
N ASN A 113 -23.71 -3.83 13.54
CA ASN A 113 -24.60 -3.20 12.59
C ASN A 113 -23.94 -2.97 11.21
N ILE A 114 -22.69 -2.52 11.17
CA ILE A 114 -21.93 -2.29 9.93
C ILE A 114 -21.76 -3.60 9.14
N PHE A 115 -21.38 -4.68 9.82
CA PHE A 115 -21.12 -5.96 9.16
C PHE A 115 -22.40 -6.67 8.73
N VAL A 116 -23.48 -6.57 9.52
CA VAL A 116 -24.80 -7.08 9.13
C VAL A 116 -25.37 -6.30 7.95
N SER A 117 -25.34 -4.96 8.00
CA SER A 117 -25.87 -4.12 6.91
C SER A 117 -25.08 -4.27 5.61
N SER A 118 -23.77 -4.55 5.72
CA SER A 118 -22.90 -4.73 4.56
C SER A 118 -23.22 -5.99 3.75
N GLU A 119 -23.96 -6.94 4.33
CA GLU A 119 -24.14 -8.29 3.77
C GLU A 119 -22.81 -8.95 3.39
N CYS A 120 -21.74 -8.64 4.12
CA CYS A 120 -20.38 -9.10 3.79
C CYS A 120 -20.25 -10.63 3.84
N LEU A 121 -20.97 -11.27 4.75
CA LEU A 121 -21.05 -12.72 4.91
C LEU A 121 -22.52 -13.12 4.85
N ASP A 122 -22.82 -14.17 4.09
CA ASP A 122 -24.14 -14.79 4.14
C ASP A 122 -24.27 -15.62 5.42
N PRO A 123 -25.21 -15.33 6.34
CA PRO A 123 -25.37 -16.11 7.56
C PRO A 123 -25.69 -17.59 7.29
N ASN A 124 -26.26 -17.91 6.12
CA ASN A 124 -26.52 -19.28 5.71
C ASN A 124 -25.25 -20.07 5.40
N ASP A 125 -24.16 -19.40 4.99
CA ASP A 125 -22.88 -20.05 4.70
C ASP A 125 -22.21 -20.61 5.97
N LEU A 126 -22.67 -20.16 7.15
CA LEU A 126 -22.25 -20.66 8.46
C LEU A 126 -23.11 -21.83 8.97
N CYS A 127 -24.18 -22.20 8.27
CA CYS A 127 -25.05 -23.30 8.65
C CYS A 127 -24.49 -24.64 8.16
N ILE A 128 -24.31 -25.59 9.07
CA ILE A 128 -23.84 -26.95 8.75
C ILE A 128 -25.03 -27.88 8.62
N ALA A 129 -25.90 -27.89 9.64
CA ALA A 129 -27.10 -28.69 9.70
C ALA A 129 -28.29 -27.85 10.19
N LYS A 130 -29.30 -27.71 9.33
CA LYS A 130 -30.49 -26.88 9.57
C LYS A 130 -31.15 -27.22 10.90
N GLY A 131 -31.31 -26.22 11.77
CA GLY A 131 -31.94 -26.32 13.09
C GLY A 131 -31.16 -27.17 14.10
N ARG A 132 -29.89 -27.50 13.83
CA ARG A 132 -29.09 -28.38 14.68
C ARG A 132 -27.70 -27.85 14.95
N LEU A 133 -26.99 -27.42 13.91
CA LEU A 133 -25.58 -27.08 14.03
C LEU A 133 -25.20 -25.92 13.11
N VAL A 134 -24.70 -24.84 13.71
CA VAL A 134 -24.22 -23.65 13.02
C VAL A 134 -22.87 -23.23 13.57
N TRP A 135 -22.12 -22.47 12.77
CA TRP A 135 -20.92 -21.78 13.22
C TRP A 135 -21.28 -20.45 13.90
N ILE A 136 -20.65 -20.21 15.04
CA ILE A 136 -20.58 -18.89 15.67
C ILE A 136 -19.14 -18.39 15.58
N LEU A 137 -18.96 -17.21 15.00
CA LEU A 137 -17.67 -16.54 14.89
C LEU A 137 -17.56 -15.46 15.95
N TYR A 138 -16.89 -15.78 17.06
CA TYR A 138 -16.51 -14.80 18.07
C TYR A 138 -15.34 -13.98 17.55
N CYS A 139 -15.58 -12.69 17.38
CA CYS A 139 -14.64 -11.76 16.82
C CYS A 139 -14.19 -10.83 17.94
N ASP A 140 -13.07 -11.17 18.58
CA ASP A 140 -12.54 -10.42 19.72
C ASP A 140 -11.54 -9.39 19.22
N LEU A 141 -11.84 -8.12 19.44
CA LEU A 141 -11.01 -6.96 19.13
C LEU A 141 -10.47 -6.36 20.42
N ILE A 142 -9.17 -6.12 20.47
CA ILE A 142 -8.52 -5.43 21.58
C ILE A 142 -7.86 -4.17 21.01
N CYS A 143 -8.27 -3.01 21.52
CA CYS A 143 -7.57 -1.77 21.23
C CYS A 143 -6.29 -1.71 22.08
N LEU A 144 -5.15 -1.53 21.43
CA LEU A 144 -3.84 -1.45 22.10
C LEU A 144 -3.39 -0.01 22.34
N ASP A 145 -3.78 0.91 21.46
CA ASP A 145 -3.45 2.32 21.51
C ASP A 145 -4.61 3.08 20.86
N ASP A 146 -5.19 4.03 21.60
CA ASP A 146 -6.24 4.90 21.10
C ASP A 146 -5.71 6.32 20.93
N SER A 147 -5.49 6.68 19.65
CA SER A 147 -5.12 8.03 19.23
C SER A 147 -6.19 8.64 18.31
N GLY A 148 -7.46 8.21 18.41
CA GLY A 148 -8.59 8.67 17.61
C GLY A 148 -8.98 7.73 16.46
N SER A 149 -10.22 7.85 16.01
CA SER A 149 -10.90 7.07 14.95
C SER A 149 -10.85 5.56 15.15
N VAL A 150 -11.05 5.10 16.39
CA VAL A 150 -10.97 3.67 16.77
C VAL A 150 -11.91 2.79 15.93
N LEU A 151 -13.11 3.29 15.61
CA LEU A 151 -14.10 2.55 14.82
C LEU A 151 -13.58 2.21 13.42
N ASP A 152 -12.87 3.12 12.76
CA ASP A 152 -12.28 2.91 11.43
C ASP A 152 -11.26 1.77 11.46
N VAL A 153 -10.37 1.80 12.46
CA VAL A 153 -9.35 0.77 12.68
C VAL A 153 -10.00 -0.57 13.00
N ALA A 154 -11.04 -0.58 13.82
CA ALA A 154 -11.76 -1.77 14.24
C ALA A 154 -12.49 -2.45 13.07
N VAL A 155 -13.22 -1.68 12.24
CA VAL A 155 -13.86 -2.20 11.02
C VAL A 155 -12.81 -2.81 10.09
N LEU A 156 -11.70 -2.11 9.87
CA LEU A 156 -10.63 -2.59 9.00
C LEU A 156 -9.92 -3.85 9.56
N ALA A 157 -9.75 -3.93 10.88
CA ALA A 157 -9.18 -5.09 11.57
C ALA A 157 -10.09 -6.32 11.45
N LEU A 158 -11.38 -6.18 11.72
CA LEU A 158 -12.35 -7.26 11.59
C LEU A 158 -12.48 -7.73 10.14
N SER A 159 -12.61 -6.80 9.20
CA SER A 159 -12.59 -7.08 7.76
C SER A 159 -11.34 -7.88 7.37
N SER A 160 -10.16 -7.42 7.79
CA SER A 160 -8.90 -8.10 7.48
C SER A 160 -8.80 -9.48 8.12
N ALA A 161 -9.33 -9.66 9.34
CA ALA A 161 -9.33 -10.93 10.05
C ALA A 161 -10.30 -11.94 9.41
N LEU A 162 -11.52 -11.54 9.04
CA LEU A 162 -12.50 -12.40 8.37
C LEU A 162 -11.94 -12.99 7.07
N LYS A 163 -11.20 -12.20 6.29
CA LYS A 163 -10.55 -12.67 5.06
C LYS A 163 -9.50 -13.77 5.29
N THR A 164 -8.94 -13.83 6.50
CA THR A 164 -7.96 -14.84 6.89
C THR A 164 -8.56 -16.12 7.46
N VAL A 165 -9.85 -16.11 7.84
CA VAL A 165 -10.51 -17.24 8.49
C VAL A 165 -10.45 -18.50 7.63
N ARG A 166 -10.11 -19.63 8.25
CA ARG A 166 -10.06 -20.95 7.62
C ARG A 166 -10.72 -21.99 8.51
N LEU A 167 -12.01 -22.26 8.27
CA LEU A 167 -12.80 -23.20 9.08
C LEU A 167 -12.58 -24.66 8.65
N PRO A 168 -12.50 -25.61 9.59
CA PRO A 168 -12.43 -27.04 9.25
C PRO A 168 -13.72 -27.51 8.61
N LYS A 169 -13.63 -28.55 7.76
CA LYS A 169 -14.82 -29.20 7.22
C LYS A 169 -15.51 -29.98 8.35
N VAL A 170 -16.78 -29.69 8.59
CA VAL A 170 -17.59 -30.37 9.60
C VAL A 170 -18.75 -31.09 8.93
N GLU A 171 -18.92 -32.36 9.28
CA GLU A 171 -20.05 -33.19 8.87
C GLU A 171 -20.87 -33.55 10.11
N TYR A 172 -22.19 -33.42 10.00
CA TYR A 172 -23.15 -33.74 11.05
C TYR A 172 -24.01 -34.92 10.61
N ASP A 173 -23.98 -36.00 11.38
CA ASP A 173 -24.82 -37.16 11.16
C ASP A 173 -26.16 -36.98 11.91
N LEU A 174 -27.27 -36.96 11.15
CA LEU A 174 -28.61 -36.74 11.68
C LEU A 174 -29.10 -37.87 12.59
N ASP A 175 -28.63 -39.11 12.36
CA ASP A 175 -29.09 -40.30 13.06
C ASP A 175 -28.31 -40.52 14.36
N THR A 176 -26.98 -40.33 14.30
CA THR A 176 -26.10 -40.55 15.47
C THR A 176 -25.86 -39.30 16.31
N LYS A 177 -26.19 -38.10 15.79
CA LYS A 177 -25.88 -36.78 16.36
C LYS A 177 -24.38 -36.57 16.59
N ILE A 178 -23.52 -37.35 15.93
CA ILE A 178 -22.07 -37.25 16.05
C ILE A 178 -21.57 -36.15 15.10
N ILE A 179 -20.76 -35.24 15.63
CA ILE A 179 -20.06 -34.22 14.87
C ILE A 179 -18.69 -34.78 14.47
N LYS A 180 -18.39 -34.82 13.17
CA LYS A 180 -17.07 -35.18 12.65
C LYS A 180 -16.43 -33.94 12.02
N ALA A 181 -15.35 -33.45 12.64
CA ALA A 181 -14.55 -32.36 12.10
C ALA A 181 -13.27 -32.93 11.46
N ASP A 182 -12.98 -32.52 10.22
CA ASP A 182 -11.73 -32.82 9.53
C ASP A 182 -10.82 -31.58 9.56
N ASP A 183 -9.81 -31.62 10.44
CA ASP A 183 -8.82 -30.55 10.58
C ASP A 183 -7.85 -30.43 9.39
N LYS A 184 -7.77 -31.45 8.52
CA LYS A 184 -6.87 -31.42 7.35
C LYS A 184 -7.42 -30.55 6.23
N ILE A 185 -8.73 -30.43 6.13
CA ILE A 185 -9.42 -29.65 5.10
C ILE A 185 -9.97 -28.39 5.75
N ARG A 186 -9.35 -27.25 5.45
CA ARG A 186 -9.79 -25.94 5.96
C ARG A 186 -10.22 -25.02 4.83
N ASN A 187 -11.50 -24.61 4.86
CA ASN A 187 -12.12 -23.80 3.82
C ASN A 187 -12.15 -22.31 4.22
N PRO A 188 -11.89 -21.38 3.28
CA PRO A 188 -12.09 -19.96 3.51
C PRO A 188 -13.57 -19.62 3.65
N LEU A 189 -13.86 -18.51 4.35
CA LEU A 189 -15.19 -17.90 4.30
C LEU A 189 -15.46 -17.30 2.92
N ASN A 190 -16.72 -17.39 2.47
CA ASN A 190 -17.20 -16.77 1.26
C ASN A 190 -17.68 -15.35 1.57
N LEU A 191 -16.81 -14.36 1.36
CA LEU A 191 -17.11 -12.95 1.64
C LEU A 191 -17.55 -12.25 0.35
N LYS A 192 -18.75 -11.67 0.35
CA LYS A 192 -19.35 -10.96 -0.79
C LYS A 192 -18.74 -9.58 -0.99
N CYS A 193 -18.52 -8.86 0.11
CA CYS A 193 -17.96 -7.50 0.12
C CYS A 193 -17.07 -7.29 1.34
N MET A 194 -16.34 -6.18 1.37
CA MET A 194 -15.51 -5.78 2.51
C MET A 194 -15.85 -4.35 2.96
N PRO A 195 -16.44 -4.17 4.16
CA PRO A 195 -16.73 -2.85 4.70
C PRO A 195 -15.44 -2.14 5.12
N VAL A 196 -15.40 -0.85 4.83
CA VAL A 196 -14.37 0.10 5.28
C VAL A 196 -15.10 1.30 5.85
N ALA A 197 -14.75 1.71 7.07
CA ALA A 197 -15.29 2.90 7.71
C ALA A 197 -14.32 4.08 7.54
N SER A 198 -14.89 5.27 7.35
CA SER A 198 -14.20 6.55 7.36
C SER A 198 -14.94 7.49 8.31
N THR A 199 -14.26 7.96 9.35
CA THR A 199 -14.80 8.90 10.32
C THR A 199 -14.41 10.32 9.94
N PHE A 200 -15.38 11.23 10.03
CA PHE A 200 -15.25 12.64 9.77
C PHE A 200 -15.66 13.43 11.00
N MET A 201 -14.96 14.53 11.25
CA MET A 201 -15.27 15.48 12.30
C MET A 201 -15.81 16.77 11.68
N SER A 202 -16.90 17.29 12.23
CA SER A 202 -17.30 18.68 12.04
C SER A 202 -16.84 19.52 13.23
N PHE A 203 -16.24 20.66 12.94
CA PHE A 203 -15.88 21.67 13.93
C PHE A 203 -16.11 23.06 13.34
N GLU A 204 -17.08 23.79 13.89
CA GLU A 204 -17.60 25.04 13.32
C GLU A 204 -17.98 24.84 11.83
N ASP A 205 -17.39 25.61 10.91
CA ASP A 205 -17.62 25.49 9.47
C ASP A 205 -16.70 24.47 8.77
N HIS A 206 -15.76 23.87 9.49
CA HIS A 206 -14.73 22.99 8.94
C HIS A 206 -15.11 21.51 9.06
N LEU A 207 -14.85 20.75 8.00
CA LEU A 207 -14.96 19.30 7.96
C LEU A 207 -13.57 18.69 7.80
N THR A 208 -13.28 17.65 8.57
CA THR A 208 -11.99 16.93 8.50
C THR A 208 -12.19 15.42 8.54
N ALA A 209 -11.28 14.67 7.93
CA ALA A 209 -11.30 13.21 7.92
C ALA A 209 -10.32 12.62 8.94
N ASP A 210 -10.62 11.46 9.51
CA ASP A 210 -9.75 10.73 10.44
C ASP A 210 -9.22 11.61 11.59
N PRO A 211 -10.12 12.08 12.48
CA PRO A 211 -9.76 12.88 13.64
C PRO A 211 -8.86 12.11 14.61
N THR A 212 -7.92 12.85 15.21
CA THR A 212 -7.09 12.40 16.33
C THR A 212 -7.87 12.49 17.64
N ASP A 213 -7.42 11.83 18.70
CA ASP A 213 -8.08 11.86 20.03
C ASP A 213 -8.29 13.29 20.55
N ASP A 214 -7.31 14.17 20.36
CA ASP A 214 -7.42 15.59 20.74
C ASP A 214 -8.52 16.32 19.94
N GLU A 215 -8.68 15.99 18.67
CA GLU A 215 -9.70 16.60 17.80
C GLU A 215 -11.09 16.03 18.12
N GLU A 216 -11.21 14.71 18.33
CA GLU A 216 -12.48 14.06 18.70
C GLU A 216 -13.09 14.63 19.98
N GLN A 217 -12.25 15.00 20.96
CA GLN A 217 -12.72 15.60 22.22
C GLN A 217 -13.31 17.00 22.07
N ILE A 218 -12.97 17.70 20.98
CA ILE A 218 -13.36 19.10 20.73
C ILE A 218 -14.40 19.19 19.59
N ALA A 219 -14.63 18.10 18.88
CA ALA A 219 -15.57 17.99 17.77
C ALA A 219 -17.00 18.41 18.15
N ASP A 220 -17.68 19.13 17.26
CA ASP A 220 -19.12 19.41 17.39
C ASP A 220 -19.96 18.18 17.03
N SER A 221 -19.49 17.43 16.02
CA SER A 221 -20.09 16.15 15.63
C SER A 221 -19.05 15.24 14.99
N LEU A 222 -19.26 13.94 15.18
CA LEU A 222 -18.49 12.88 14.53
C LEU A 222 -19.45 12.08 13.65
N ILE A 223 -19.03 11.80 12.42
CA ILE A 223 -19.81 11.06 11.44
C ILE A 223 -18.92 9.97 10.85
N THR A 224 -19.28 8.71 11.10
CA THR A 224 -18.63 7.57 10.48
C THR A 224 -19.47 7.07 9.31
N ILE A 225 -18.87 7.01 8.14
CA ILE A 225 -19.47 6.46 6.93
C ILE A 225 -18.78 5.14 6.60
N SER A 226 -19.57 4.07 6.52
CA SER A 226 -19.10 2.77 6.02
C SER A 226 -19.42 2.62 4.54
N THR A 227 -18.42 2.17 3.77
CA THR A 227 -18.56 1.88 2.34
C THR A 227 -18.18 0.42 2.05
N CYS A 228 -18.93 -0.19 1.12
CA CYS A 228 -18.70 -1.52 0.59
C CYS A 228 -18.59 -1.43 -0.93
N ASP A 229 -17.48 -1.90 -1.49
CA ASP A 229 -17.10 -1.85 -2.91
C ASP A 229 -17.50 -0.56 -3.66
N GLY A 230 -17.18 0.60 -3.07
CA GLY A 230 -17.44 1.91 -3.66
C GLY A 230 -18.89 2.40 -3.50
N LYS A 231 -19.71 1.69 -2.74
CA LYS A 231 -21.09 2.06 -2.42
C LYS A 231 -21.21 2.40 -0.94
N PHE A 232 -22.04 3.40 -0.65
CA PHE A 232 -22.49 3.69 0.71
C PHE A 232 -23.24 2.48 1.28
N ASN A 233 -22.95 2.14 2.54
CA ASN A 233 -23.58 1.02 3.24
C ASN A 233 -24.26 1.49 4.53
N TYR A 234 -23.50 2.17 5.40
CA TYR A 234 -23.97 2.49 6.74
C TYR A 234 -23.45 3.86 7.19
N ILE A 235 -24.23 4.54 8.03
CA ILE A 235 -23.85 5.80 8.67
C ILE A 235 -24.04 5.68 10.18
N HIS A 236 -23.06 6.20 10.92
CA HIS A 236 -23.13 6.34 12.36
C HIS A 236 -22.77 7.77 12.74
N GLN A 237 -23.75 8.52 13.24
CA GLN A 237 -23.56 9.88 13.76
C GLN A 237 -24.05 9.92 15.21
N PRO A 238 -23.16 9.70 16.19
CA PRO A 238 -23.51 9.82 17.60
C PRO A 238 -23.67 11.29 17.98
N GLY A 239 -24.91 11.80 17.89
CA GLY A 239 -25.25 13.17 18.28
C GLY A 239 -24.63 14.25 17.38
N GLY A 240 -24.59 15.49 17.90
CA GLY A 240 -24.07 16.67 17.20
C GLY A 240 -25.08 17.37 16.30
N ASN A 241 -24.59 18.32 15.51
CA ASN A 241 -25.41 19.18 14.66
C ASN A 241 -25.85 18.47 13.37
N PHE A 242 -26.99 18.88 12.82
CA PHE A 242 -27.45 18.40 11.52
C PHE A 242 -26.46 18.78 10.43
N LEU A 243 -26.01 17.78 9.66
CA LEU A 243 -25.17 18.02 8.50
C LEU A 243 -26.03 18.46 7.31
N ASP A 244 -25.58 19.48 6.59
CA ASP A 244 -26.18 19.87 5.32
C ASP A 244 -26.09 18.69 4.32
N PRO A 245 -27.17 18.32 3.60
CA PRO A 245 -27.14 17.29 2.56
C PRO A 245 -26.00 17.45 1.54
N ALA A 246 -25.66 18.68 1.15
CA ALA A 246 -24.55 18.91 0.21
C ALA A 246 -23.19 18.53 0.80
N LYS A 247 -22.98 18.83 2.10
CA LYS A 247 -21.79 18.42 2.84
C LYS A 247 -21.74 16.91 3.01
N PHE A 248 -22.89 16.27 3.22
CA PHE A 248 -22.97 14.80 3.35
C PHE A 248 -22.53 14.08 2.07
N ASP A 249 -23.01 14.52 0.90
CA ASP A 249 -22.60 13.94 -0.38
C ASP A 249 -21.09 14.07 -0.62
N ASP A 250 -20.49 15.17 -0.16
CA ASP A 250 -19.03 15.37 -0.21
C ASP A 250 -18.29 14.37 0.69
N LEU A 251 -18.76 14.16 1.92
CA LEU A 251 -18.19 13.16 2.83
C LEU A 251 -18.27 11.73 2.25
N VAL A 252 -19.39 11.38 1.62
CA VAL A 252 -19.55 10.05 0.98
C VAL A 252 -18.53 9.88 -0.16
N LYS A 253 -18.32 10.91 -0.99
CA LYS A 253 -17.30 10.87 -2.05
C LYS A 253 -15.89 10.65 -1.47
N HIS A 254 -15.53 11.41 -0.44
CA HIS A 254 -14.23 11.26 0.23
C HIS A 254 -14.06 9.88 0.88
N ALA A 255 -15.12 9.31 1.46
CA ALA A 255 -15.10 7.96 2.04
C ALA A 255 -14.85 6.87 0.97
N ILE A 256 -15.42 7.02 -0.23
CA ILE A 256 -15.23 6.09 -1.35
C ILE A 256 -13.77 6.12 -1.86
N ILE A 257 -13.19 7.32 -1.97
CA ILE A 257 -11.80 7.51 -2.43
C ILE A 257 -10.80 6.84 -1.47
N ASN A 258 -11.02 6.95 -0.16
CA ASN A 258 -10.14 6.37 0.86
C ASN A 258 -9.96 4.84 0.72
N LYS A 259 -11.01 4.11 0.32
CA LYS A 259 -10.94 2.65 0.13
C LYS A 259 -9.92 2.21 -0.94
N GLN A 260 -9.70 3.02 -1.97
CA GLN A 260 -8.73 2.71 -3.03
C GLN A 260 -7.28 2.80 -2.53
N LEU A 261 -7.00 3.61 -1.51
CA LEU A 261 -5.68 3.80 -0.90
C LEU A 261 -5.33 2.69 0.11
N ILE A 262 -6.31 2.21 0.88
CA ILE A 262 -6.12 1.20 1.95
C ILE A 262 -5.73 -0.20 1.42
N GLN A 263 -6.00 -0.49 0.15
CA GLN A 263 -5.54 -1.75 -0.47
C GLN A 263 -4.02 -1.81 -0.68
N TRP A 264 -3.31 -0.72 -0.44
CA TRP A 264 -1.96 -0.54 -0.96
C TRP A 264 -0.88 -0.56 0.14
N TYR A 265 -0.71 -1.71 0.80
CA TYR A 265 0.61 -2.12 1.31
C TYR A 265 0.65 -3.64 1.59
N PRO A 266 1.31 -4.46 0.77
CA PRO A 266 1.43 -5.90 1.04
C PRO A 266 2.23 -6.12 2.34
N GLY A 267 1.71 -6.90 3.30
CA GLY A 267 2.37 -7.18 4.58
C GLY A 267 3.81 -7.74 4.46
N HIS A 268 4.18 -8.34 3.32
CA HIS A 268 5.56 -8.74 3.03
C HIS A 268 6.54 -7.56 2.90
N MET A 269 6.09 -6.39 2.44
CA MET A 269 6.93 -5.20 2.28
C MET A 269 7.25 -4.52 3.61
N ALA A 270 6.28 -4.45 4.53
CA ALA A 270 6.51 -3.97 5.90
C ALA A 270 7.51 -4.86 6.66
N LYS A 271 7.43 -6.18 6.47
CA LYS A 271 8.42 -7.13 6.99
C LYS A 271 9.80 -6.90 6.37
N GLY A 272 9.86 -6.65 5.06
CA GLY A 272 11.09 -6.31 4.34
C GLY A 272 11.76 -5.04 4.87
N ALA A 273 10.98 -3.98 5.12
CA ALA A 273 11.47 -2.74 5.69
C ALA A 273 12.05 -2.92 7.11
N LYS A 274 11.33 -3.64 8.00
CA LYS A 274 11.84 -3.96 9.36
C LYS A 274 13.11 -4.80 9.32
N GLN A 275 13.18 -5.81 8.44
CA GLN A 275 14.36 -6.67 8.31
C GLN A 275 15.57 -5.92 7.74
N MET A 276 15.34 -5.02 6.79
CA MET A 276 16.37 -4.10 6.30
C MET A 276 16.90 -3.23 7.44
N GLN A 277 16.02 -2.59 8.21
CA GLN A 277 16.40 -1.73 9.34
C GLN A 277 17.29 -2.46 10.36
N GLN A 278 16.93 -3.70 10.72
CA GLN A 278 17.73 -4.52 11.65
C GLN A 278 19.15 -4.78 11.15
N LYS A 279 19.34 -4.91 9.84
CA LYS A 279 20.65 -5.25 9.25
C LYS A 279 21.51 -4.06 8.86
N LEU A 280 20.99 -2.84 8.93
CA LEU A 280 21.77 -1.61 8.70
C LEU A 280 23.00 -1.50 9.60
N LYS A 281 22.95 -2.05 10.82
CA LYS A 281 24.11 -2.10 11.73
C LYS A 281 25.31 -2.84 11.09
N GLY A 282 25.04 -3.80 10.21
CA GLY A 282 26.05 -4.58 9.47
C GLY A 282 26.43 -4.02 8.10
N VAL A 283 26.03 -2.79 7.78
CA VAL A 283 26.24 -2.15 6.47
C VAL A 283 27.22 -0.99 6.59
N ASP A 284 28.13 -0.90 5.62
CA ASP A 284 29.12 0.17 5.48
C ASP A 284 28.65 1.27 4.50
N CYS A 285 27.95 0.92 3.42
CA CYS A 285 27.44 1.87 2.42
C CYS A 285 26.11 1.41 1.81
N ILE A 286 25.30 2.37 1.36
CA ILE A 286 24.00 2.16 0.74
C ILE A 286 24.06 2.54 -0.75
N ILE A 287 23.56 1.67 -1.63
CA ILE A 287 23.31 1.98 -3.04
C ILE A 287 21.79 2.04 -3.25
N GLU A 288 21.30 3.22 -3.54
CA GLU A 288 19.90 3.50 -3.85
C GLU A 288 19.68 3.39 -5.35
N VAL A 289 18.87 2.44 -5.80
CA VAL A 289 18.60 2.21 -7.23
C VAL A 289 17.20 2.68 -7.57
N HIS A 290 17.10 3.53 -8.59
CA HIS A 290 15.84 4.06 -9.12
C HIS A 290 15.74 3.94 -10.64
N ASP A 291 14.51 4.01 -11.14
CA ASP A 291 14.25 4.12 -12.58
C ASP A 291 14.50 5.57 -13.02
N ALA A 292 15.38 5.78 -14.00
CA ALA A 292 15.78 7.10 -14.46
C ALA A 292 14.63 7.91 -15.07
N ARG A 293 13.51 7.27 -15.43
CA ARG A 293 12.29 7.94 -15.93
C ARG A 293 11.49 8.64 -14.82
N ILE A 294 11.69 8.25 -13.56
CA ILE A 294 11.02 8.80 -12.36
C ILE A 294 12.04 9.14 -11.26
N PRO A 295 13.03 10.01 -11.53
CA PRO A 295 14.11 10.32 -10.60
C PRO A 295 13.64 11.00 -9.30
N MET A 296 12.45 11.61 -9.29
CA MET A 296 11.88 12.28 -8.12
C MET A 296 10.77 11.43 -7.51
N SER A 297 9.76 11.06 -8.30
CA SER A 297 8.59 10.28 -7.85
C SER A 297 8.96 8.88 -7.36
N GLY A 298 10.09 8.32 -7.80
CA GLY A 298 10.60 7.04 -7.29
C GLY A 298 11.16 7.09 -5.87
N ARG A 299 11.50 8.30 -5.36
CA ARG A 299 12.28 8.49 -4.12
C ARG A 299 11.40 8.82 -2.91
N ASN A 300 11.67 8.18 -1.77
CA ASN A 300 10.86 8.31 -0.56
C ASN A 300 11.52 9.19 0.50
N ASN A 301 11.19 10.48 0.50
CA ASN A 301 11.75 11.47 1.42
C ASN A 301 11.66 11.05 2.91
N ASP A 302 10.59 10.36 3.32
CA ASP A 302 10.34 9.99 4.72
C ASP A 302 11.22 8.79 5.16
N LEU A 303 11.47 7.85 4.24
CA LEU A 303 12.39 6.71 4.47
C LEU A 303 13.87 7.14 4.37
N HIS A 304 14.14 8.24 3.67
CA HIS A 304 15.50 8.79 3.48
C HIS A 304 16.06 9.44 4.74
N TYR A 305 15.26 10.20 5.50
CA TYR A 305 15.76 11.01 6.61
C TYR A 305 16.35 10.19 7.77
N SER A 306 15.75 9.03 8.08
CA SER A 306 16.21 8.17 9.18
C SER A 306 17.36 7.22 8.79
N LEU A 307 17.50 6.88 7.49
CA LEU A 307 18.42 5.85 7.01
C LEU A 307 19.70 6.42 6.37
N LEU A 308 19.58 7.46 5.54
CA LEU A 308 20.68 8.00 4.76
C LEU A 308 21.57 8.96 5.56
N THR A 309 21.05 9.56 6.63
CA THR A 309 21.82 10.44 7.52
C THR A 309 22.92 9.68 8.28
N ALA A 310 22.77 8.36 8.45
CA ALA A 310 23.68 7.54 9.26
C ALA A 310 24.76 6.79 8.47
N LYS A 311 24.64 6.68 7.14
CA LYS A 311 25.53 5.86 6.29
C LYS A 311 25.80 6.54 4.95
N PRO A 312 27.03 6.46 4.39
CA PRO A 312 27.30 6.98 3.06
C PRO A 312 26.42 6.30 2.01
N SER A 313 25.82 7.09 1.12
CA SER A 313 24.88 6.61 0.09
C SER A 313 25.25 7.06 -1.32
N ILE A 314 24.97 6.20 -2.31
CA ILE A 314 25.13 6.48 -3.74
C ILE A 314 23.77 6.31 -4.41
N LEU A 315 23.39 7.27 -5.25
CA LEU A 315 22.20 7.20 -6.09
C LEU A 315 22.54 6.62 -7.46
N VAL A 316 21.79 5.61 -7.88
CA VAL A 316 21.91 4.96 -9.19
C VAL A 316 20.59 5.11 -9.93
N LEU A 317 20.59 5.96 -10.95
CA LEU A 317 19.46 6.12 -11.88
C LEU A 317 19.65 5.12 -13.04
N ASN A 318 19.02 3.96 -12.93
CA ASN A 318 19.11 2.88 -13.90
C ASN A 318 18.08 3.05 -15.04
N LYS A 319 18.30 2.35 -16.15
CA LYS A 319 17.53 2.48 -17.40
C LYS A 319 17.68 3.86 -18.06
N LYS A 320 18.89 4.42 -17.99
CA LYS A 320 19.23 5.74 -18.56
C LYS A 320 18.99 5.85 -20.07
N ASP A 321 18.84 4.72 -20.75
CA ASP A 321 18.55 4.60 -22.19
C ASP A 321 17.16 5.13 -22.56
N PHE A 322 16.22 5.13 -21.62
CA PHE A 322 14.88 5.69 -21.82
C PHE A 322 14.77 7.17 -21.49
N VAL A 323 15.85 7.86 -21.15
CA VAL A 323 15.82 9.28 -20.75
C VAL A 323 16.62 10.12 -21.74
N PRO A 324 16.10 11.27 -22.20
CA PRO A 324 16.84 12.19 -23.06
C PRO A 324 18.17 12.62 -22.43
N GLU A 325 19.23 12.79 -23.23
CA GLU A 325 20.56 13.11 -22.70
C GLU A 325 20.61 14.55 -22.16
N GLU A 326 19.86 15.44 -22.81
CA GLU A 326 19.78 16.87 -22.52
C GLU A 326 19.17 17.16 -21.14
N LEU A 327 18.32 16.26 -20.64
CA LEU A 327 17.66 16.42 -19.35
C LEU A 327 18.49 15.90 -18.17
N LYS A 328 19.57 15.15 -18.41
CA LYS A 328 20.35 14.53 -17.32
C LYS A 328 21.04 15.55 -16.43
N SER A 329 21.53 16.65 -17.00
CA SER A 329 22.10 17.76 -16.22
C SER A 329 21.04 18.39 -15.32
N LYS A 330 19.87 18.74 -15.88
CA LYS A 330 18.73 19.29 -15.13
C LYS A 330 18.29 18.37 -13.99
N ILE A 331 18.17 17.06 -14.25
CA ILE A 331 17.85 16.08 -13.20
C ILE A 331 18.87 16.13 -12.07
N MET A 332 20.17 16.16 -12.38
CA MET A 332 21.22 16.24 -11.36
C MET A 332 21.13 17.54 -10.55
N ASP A 333 20.80 18.66 -11.19
CA ASP A 333 20.70 19.95 -10.52
C ASP A 333 19.46 20.03 -9.62
N THR A 334 18.30 19.56 -10.10
CA THR A 334 17.09 19.45 -9.26
C THR A 334 17.32 18.52 -8.07
N LEU A 335 18.05 17.40 -8.24
CA LEU A 335 18.37 16.47 -7.15
C LEU A 335 19.29 17.09 -6.09
N LYS A 336 20.15 18.05 -6.44
CA LYS A 336 21.02 18.77 -5.49
C LYS A 336 20.25 19.82 -4.68
N VAL A 337 19.26 20.45 -5.30
CA VAL A 337 18.46 21.54 -4.70
C VAL A 337 17.37 20.99 -3.76
N GLN A 338 17.01 19.71 -3.89
CA GLN A 338 15.96 19.08 -3.10
C GLN A 338 16.28 19.16 -1.58
N ARG A 339 15.51 19.98 -0.86
CA ARG A 339 15.68 20.22 0.59
C ARG A 339 15.59 18.90 1.37
N ASN A 340 16.38 18.77 2.43
CA ASN A 340 16.39 17.66 3.40
C ASN A 340 17.01 16.32 2.96
N ILE A 341 17.74 16.26 1.84
CA ILE A 341 18.52 15.07 1.47
C ILE A 341 20.01 15.44 1.37
N PRO A 342 20.92 14.70 2.02
CA PRO A 342 22.36 14.90 1.84
C PRO A 342 22.75 14.76 0.36
N SER A 343 23.61 15.66 -0.13
CA SER A 343 24.17 15.56 -1.47
C SER A 343 24.86 14.21 -1.63
N GLN A 344 24.34 13.38 -2.53
CA GLN A 344 24.83 12.03 -2.78
C GLN A 344 25.35 11.89 -4.22
N PRO A 345 26.50 11.21 -4.42
CA PRO A 345 27.00 10.91 -5.76
C PRO A 345 25.95 10.18 -6.58
N THR A 346 25.62 10.71 -7.75
CA THR A 346 24.57 10.18 -8.63
C THR A 346 25.19 9.63 -9.91
N PHE A 347 24.82 8.40 -10.29
CA PHE A 347 25.28 7.75 -11.51
C PHE A 347 24.11 7.26 -12.37
N PHE A 348 24.08 7.69 -13.63
CA PHE A 348 23.19 7.11 -14.64
C PHE A 348 23.75 5.79 -15.16
N THR A 349 22.92 4.74 -15.17
CA THR A 349 23.31 3.40 -15.58
C THR A 349 22.32 2.75 -16.53
N ASN A 350 22.82 1.80 -17.34
CA ASN A 350 21.99 0.85 -18.06
C ASN A 350 22.53 -0.54 -17.73
N CYS A 351 21.84 -1.29 -16.88
CA CYS A 351 22.26 -2.64 -16.48
C CYS A 351 22.16 -3.69 -17.61
N LYS A 352 21.54 -3.38 -18.75
CA LYS A 352 21.61 -4.24 -19.94
C LYS A 352 22.93 -4.06 -20.71
N ASP A 353 23.57 -2.91 -20.57
CA ASP A 353 24.86 -2.60 -21.17
C ASP A 353 26.03 -2.86 -20.20
N GLN A 354 26.73 -3.98 -20.40
CA GLN A 354 27.89 -4.34 -19.59
C GLN A 354 29.08 -3.38 -19.74
N ARG A 355 29.11 -2.51 -20.76
CA ARG A 355 30.18 -1.52 -20.97
C ARG A 355 29.85 -0.16 -20.33
N CYS A 356 28.65 -0.02 -19.78
CA CYS A 356 28.16 1.23 -19.21
C CYS A 356 29.17 1.85 -18.22
N THR A 357 29.60 3.08 -18.51
CA THR A 357 30.60 3.83 -17.74
C THR A 357 30.11 4.14 -16.32
N GLY A 358 28.81 4.42 -16.14
CA GLY A 358 28.22 4.67 -14.83
C GLY A 358 28.43 3.50 -13.86
N ILE A 359 28.24 2.26 -14.35
CA ILE A 359 28.42 1.05 -13.52
C ILE A 359 29.89 0.89 -13.09
N LYS A 360 30.85 1.33 -13.92
CA LYS A 360 32.29 1.26 -13.59
C LYS A 360 32.66 2.17 -12.43
N LYS A 361 31.92 3.27 -12.23
CA LYS A 361 32.21 4.26 -11.19
C LYS A 361 31.62 3.90 -9.82
N ILE A 362 30.61 3.03 -9.76
CA ILE A 362 29.86 2.71 -8.53
C ILE A 362 30.77 2.13 -7.44
N ILE A 363 31.47 1.02 -7.73
CA ILE A 363 32.29 0.33 -6.72
C ILE A 363 33.49 1.16 -6.25
N PRO A 364 34.30 1.78 -7.14
CA PRO A 364 35.37 2.67 -6.72
C PRO A 364 34.87 3.81 -5.82
N LYS A 365 33.72 4.43 -6.17
CA LYS A 365 33.15 5.50 -5.35
C LYS A 365 32.63 5.00 -4.01
N ALA A 366 32.01 3.82 -3.97
CA ALA A 366 31.56 3.21 -2.72
C ALA A 366 32.74 2.93 -1.78
N ILE A 367 33.84 2.38 -2.29
CA ILE A 367 35.05 2.12 -1.49
C ILE A 367 35.61 3.43 -0.94
N GLN A 368 35.75 4.45 -1.79
CA GLN A 368 36.21 5.78 -1.37
C GLN A 368 35.35 6.32 -0.22
N MET A 369 34.02 6.30 -0.36
CA MET A 369 33.11 6.81 0.67
C MET A 369 33.15 5.98 1.95
N ILE A 370 33.35 4.66 1.85
CA ILE A 370 33.48 3.80 3.04
C ILE A 370 34.78 4.14 3.80
N GLN A 371 35.88 4.38 3.09
CA GLN A 371 37.17 4.76 3.68
C GLN A 371 37.13 6.15 4.34
N GLU A 372 36.39 7.09 3.74
CA GLU A 372 36.17 8.43 4.30
C GLU A 372 35.17 8.41 5.47
N SER A 373 34.39 7.33 5.64
CA SER A 373 33.36 7.22 6.67
C SER A 373 33.85 6.53 7.95
N ASN A 374 33.29 6.93 9.08
CA ASN A 374 33.44 6.20 10.33
C ASN A 374 32.61 4.91 10.27
N ARG A 375 33.27 3.76 10.11
CA ARG A 375 32.63 2.42 10.09
C ARG A 375 32.16 1.98 11.48
N PHE A 376 31.26 2.75 12.08
CA PHE A 376 30.69 2.47 13.41
C PHE A 376 30.15 1.04 13.47
N ASN A 377 30.59 0.26 14.47
CA ASN A 377 30.33 -1.18 14.68
C ASN A 377 31.04 -2.16 13.73
N ARG A 378 31.89 -1.70 12.80
CA ARG A 378 32.59 -2.55 11.81
C ARG A 378 34.07 -2.18 11.59
N GLN A 379 34.68 -1.37 12.47
CA GLN A 379 36.08 -0.92 12.33
C GLN A 379 37.09 -2.09 12.24
N THR A 380 36.87 -3.19 12.97
CA THR A 380 37.74 -4.38 12.96
C THR A 380 37.47 -5.33 11.79
N VAL A 381 36.39 -5.10 11.03
CA VAL A 381 35.93 -6.01 9.98
C VAL A 381 36.54 -5.62 8.64
N LYS A 382 37.39 -6.49 8.07
CA LYS A 382 38.07 -6.22 6.79
C LYS A 382 37.15 -6.23 5.57
N GLU A 383 36.01 -6.94 5.63
CA GLU A 383 35.05 -6.98 4.52
C GLU A 383 34.20 -5.70 4.44
N HIS A 384 33.98 -5.22 3.22
CA HIS A 384 33.04 -4.14 2.93
C HIS A 384 31.64 -4.71 2.65
N SER A 385 30.64 -4.22 3.37
CA SER A 385 29.24 -4.64 3.24
C SER A 385 28.40 -3.51 2.67
N ILE A 386 27.88 -3.69 1.46
CA ILE A 386 27.08 -2.68 0.75
C ILE A 386 25.65 -3.18 0.62
N MET A 387 24.67 -2.36 0.98
CA MET A 387 23.25 -2.67 0.86
C MET A 387 22.66 -2.03 -0.39
N ILE A 388 21.92 -2.79 -1.19
CA ILE A 388 21.17 -2.25 -2.33
C ILE A 388 19.72 -2.07 -1.94
N MET A 389 19.18 -0.86 -2.14
CA MET A 389 17.79 -0.49 -1.84
C MET A 389 17.10 0.19 -3.03
N GLY A 390 15.78 0.34 -2.98
CA GLY A 390 14.97 1.02 -3.99
C GLY A 390 13.64 0.31 -4.27
N VAL A 391 12.71 1.00 -4.94
CA VAL A 391 11.37 0.47 -5.25
C VAL A 391 11.44 -0.76 -6.19
N PRO A 392 10.41 -1.63 -6.26
CA PRO A 392 10.40 -2.80 -7.14
C PRO A 392 10.71 -2.45 -8.61
N ASN A 393 11.28 -3.41 -9.36
CA ASN A 393 11.46 -3.33 -10.82
C ASN A 393 12.32 -2.19 -11.40
N VAL A 394 13.02 -1.43 -10.55
CA VAL A 394 14.06 -0.45 -10.93
C VAL A 394 15.36 -1.07 -11.47
N GLY A 395 15.58 -2.38 -11.23
CA GLY A 395 16.75 -3.11 -11.70
C GLY A 395 17.82 -3.45 -10.66
N LYS A 396 17.47 -3.49 -9.36
CA LYS A 396 18.37 -3.90 -8.26
C LYS A 396 19.10 -5.22 -8.52
N SER A 397 18.36 -6.29 -8.81
CA SER A 397 18.93 -7.61 -9.06
C SER A 397 19.76 -7.66 -10.35
N SER A 398 19.38 -6.87 -11.36
CA SER A 398 20.20 -6.70 -12.58
C SER A 398 21.54 -6.03 -12.24
N LEU A 399 21.53 -4.98 -11.43
CA LEU A 399 22.74 -4.29 -10.98
C LEU A 399 23.67 -5.25 -10.21
N ILE A 400 23.13 -6.05 -9.29
CA ILE A 400 23.88 -7.08 -8.55
C ILE A 400 24.58 -8.04 -9.52
N ASN A 401 23.82 -8.58 -10.48
CA ASN A 401 24.35 -9.55 -11.44
C ASN A 401 25.44 -8.95 -12.33
N VAL A 402 25.28 -7.70 -12.79
CA VAL A 402 26.30 -7.01 -13.60
C VAL A 402 27.56 -6.74 -12.79
N LEU A 403 27.42 -6.28 -11.55
CA LEU A 403 28.55 -6.03 -10.66
C LEU A 403 29.30 -7.32 -10.32
N ARG A 404 28.57 -8.41 -10.03
CA ARG A 404 29.15 -9.73 -9.75
C ARG A 404 29.88 -10.30 -10.96
N ASN A 405 29.28 -10.25 -12.14
CA ASN A 405 29.91 -10.76 -13.35
C ASN A 405 31.19 -9.99 -13.67
N ARG A 406 31.17 -8.65 -13.56
CA ARG A 406 32.33 -7.82 -13.88
C ARG A 406 33.56 -8.08 -13.00
N HIS A 407 33.36 -8.29 -11.70
CA HIS A 407 34.46 -8.37 -10.74
C HIS A 407 34.85 -9.82 -10.38
N LEU A 408 33.97 -10.80 -10.60
CA LEU A 408 34.25 -12.21 -10.30
C LEU A 408 34.15 -13.15 -11.51
N ASN A 409 33.69 -12.70 -12.68
CA ASN A 409 33.36 -13.54 -13.84
C ASN A 409 32.45 -14.74 -13.49
N LYS A 410 31.53 -14.56 -12.53
CA LYS A 410 30.59 -15.60 -12.06
C LYS A 410 29.19 -15.40 -12.65
N LYS A 411 28.46 -16.52 -12.85
CA LYS A 411 27.06 -16.56 -13.33
C LYS A 411 26.11 -15.67 -12.50
N ALA A 412 24.89 -15.42 -12.96
CA ALA A 412 23.90 -14.63 -12.22
C ALA A 412 23.62 -15.22 -10.81
N ALA A 413 23.53 -14.35 -9.78
CA ALA A 413 23.25 -14.74 -8.39
C ALA A 413 21.80 -14.48 -7.98
N SER A 414 21.18 -13.42 -8.49
CA SER A 414 19.79 -13.05 -8.17
C SER A 414 18.86 -13.31 -9.36
N ARG A 415 17.64 -13.79 -9.08
CA ARG A 415 16.58 -13.97 -10.08
C ARG A 415 16.08 -12.60 -10.56
N VAL A 416 15.90 -12.42 -11.87
CA VAL A 416 15.38 -11.18 -12.49
C VAL A 416 14.06 -11.51 -13.18
N GLY A 417 13.05 -10.66 -12.99
CA GLY A 417 11.80 -10.73 -13.74
C GLY A 417 10.99 -9.45 -13.61
N ALA A 418 9.97 -9.30 -14.46
CA ALA A 418 9.18 -8.07 -14.59
C ALA A 418 8.07 -7.92 -13.54
N VAL A 419 7.76 -8.97 -12.78
CA VAL A 419 6.68 -8.95 -11.78
C VAL A 419 7.21 -8.47 -10.43
N ALA A 420 6.54 -7.49 -9.82
CA ALA A 420 6.89 -7.01 -8.50
C ALA A 420 6.75 -8.12 -7.44
N GLY A 421 7.73 -8.22 -6.53
CA GLY A 421 7.72 -9.22 -5.47
C GLY A 421 8.32 -10.59 -5.83
N ILE A 422 9.20 -10.67 -6.84
CA ILE A 422 10.02 -11.87 -7.11
C ILE A 422 11.05 -12.10 -5.99
N THR A 423 11.70 -11.03 -5.52
CA THR A 423 12.59 -11.06 -4.35
C THR A 423 11.73 -11.07 -3.08
N ARG A 424 11.25 -12.25 -2.65
CA ARG A 424 10.34 -12.41 -1.50
C ARG A 424 11.06 -12.57 -0.15
N SER A 425 12.36 -12.86 -0.18
CA SER A 425 13.19 -13.06 1.02
C SER A 425 14.40 -12.14 0.96
N VAL A 426 14.57 -11.30 1.98
CA VAL A 426 15.82 -10.55 2.17
C VAL A 426 16.86 -11.55 2.69
N LEU A 427 18.09 -11.47 2.14
CA LEU A 427 19.38 -11.73 2.80
C LEU A 427 20.14 -13.01 2.46
N THR A 428 20.64 -13.09 1.23
CA THR A 428 21.95 -13.71 0.98
C THR A 428 23.01 -12.61 0.86
N LYS A 429 24.15 -12.75 1.56
CA LYS A 429 25.34 -11.95 1.28
C LYS A 429 25.90 -12.44 -0.06
N ILE A 430 25.89 -11.58 -1.07
CA ILE A 430 26.41 -11.91 -2.40
C ILE A 430 27.83 -11.35 -2.50
N LYS A 431 28.85 -12.21 -2.52
CA LYS A 431 30.23 -11.78 -2.79
C LYS A 431 30.30 -11.22 -4.21
N ILE A 432 30.85 -10.02 -4.35
CA ILE A 432 31.07 -9.37 -5.65
C ILE A 432 32.51 -9.01 -5.93
N CYS A 433 33.40 -8.97 -4.95
CA CYS A 433 34.83 -8.70 -5.18
C CYS A 433 35.66 -9.51 -4.18
N GLU A 434 36.84 -10.00 -4.60
CA GLU A 434 37.73 -10.75 -3.71
C GLU A 434 38.77 -9.84 -3.06
N ASP A 435 39.28 -8.85 -3.81
CA ASP A 435 40.25 -7.88 -3.33
C ASP A 435 39.95 -6.46 -3.88
N PRO A 436 39.49 -5.51 -3.04
CA PRO A 436 39.10 -5.71 -1.65
C PRO A 436 37.85 -6.61 -1.53
N LEU A 437 37.69 -7.27 -0.38
CA LEU A 437 36.57 -8.18 -0.14
C LEU A 437 35.25 -7.40 0.01
N ILE A 438 34.33 -7.55 -0.95
CA ILE A 438 33.05 -6.82 -0.98
C ILE A 438 31.87 -7.77 -1.09
N TYR A 439 30.86 -7.54 -0.23
CA TYR A 439 29.57 -8.21 -0.25
C TYR A 439 28.43 -7.24 -0.52
N LEU A 440 27.48 -7.65 -1.37
CA LEU A 440 26.20 -6.98 -1.56
C LEU A 440 25.10 -7.69 -0.76
N LEU A 441 24.31 -6.90 -0.04
CA LEU A 441 23.06 -7.35 0.56
C LEU A 441 21.91 -6.97 -0.38
N ASP A 442 21.30 -7.98 -0.98
CA ASP A 442 20.08 -7.83 -1.79
C ASP A 442 18.88 -7.61 -0.85
N THR A 443 18.16 -6.50 -1.06
CA THR A 443 16.91 -6.20 -0.35
C THR A 443 15.71 -6.28 -1.31
N PRO A 444 14.55 -6.76 -0.84
CA PRO A 444 13.33 -6.73 -1.63
C PRO A 444 13.04 -5.28 -1.99
N GLY A 445 12.34 -5.06 -3.11
CA GLY A 445 11.87 -3.72 -3.42
C GLY A 445 10.94 -3.22 -2.32
N ILE A 446 11.34 -2.14 -1.63
CA ILE A 446 10.52 -1.52 -0.60
C ILE A 446 9.81 -0.34 -1.25
N LEU A 447 8.48 -0.42 -1.29
CA LEU A 447 7.63 0.68 -1.73
C LEU A 447 7.43 1.68 -0.60
N MET A 448 7.11 2.92 -0.97
CA MET A 448 6.63 3.93 -0.03
C MET A 448 5.39 3.40 0.70
N PRO A 449 5.33 3.48 2.04
CA PRO A 449 4.13 3.11 2.78
C PRO A 449 2.94 4.03 2.52
N ASN A 450 3.18 5.24 2.01
CA ASN A 450 2.14 6.17 1.62
C ASN A 450 2.53 6.88 0.32
N ILE A 451 1.73 6.75 -0.73
CA ILE A 451 1.86 7.56 -1.95
C ILE A 451 1.01 8.81 -1.74
N LYS A 452 1.66 9.96 -1.58
CA LYS A 452 0.99 11.24 -1.28
C LYS A 452 0.14 11.77 -2.44
N ASN A 453 0.45 11.39 -3.68
CA ASN A 453 -0.20 11.90 -4.88
C ASN A 453 -0.54 10.76 -5.85
N ILE A 454 -1.80 10.70 -6.30
CA ILE A 454 -2.31 9.76 -7.30
C ILE A 454 -1.40 9.72 -8.54
N GLU A 455 -0.95 10.88 -9.03
CA GLU A 455 -0.06 10.97 -10.18
C GLU A 455 1.28 10.24 -9.94
N THR A 456 1.85 10.38 -8.74
CA THR A 456 3.06 9.65 -8.36
C THR A 456 2.80 8.14 -8.34
N GLY A 457 1.63 7.72 -7.89
CA GLY A 457 1.18 6.33 -7.97
C GLY A 457 1.09 5.84 -9.41
N MET A 458 0.44 6.59 -10.30
CA MET A 458 0.32 6.20 -11.70
C MET A 458 1.67 6.11 -12.41
N LYS A 459 2.61 7.03 -12.13
CA LYS A 459 4.00 6.97 -12.64
C LYS A 459 4.75 5.72 -12.13
N LEU A 460 4.60 5.38 -10.86
CA LEU A 460 5.16 4.16 -10.27
C LEU A 460 4.55 2.91 -10.92
N ALA A 461 3.23 2.90 -11.15
CA ALA A 461 2.51 1.82 -11.83
C ALA A 461 3.02 1.62 -13.27
N LEU A 462 3.15 2.70 -14.05
CA LEU A 462 3.73 2.65 -15.39
C LEU A 462 5.15 2.07 -15.41
N CYS A 463 5.95 2.38 -14.39
CA CYS A 463 7.30 1.82 -14.25
C CYS A 463 7.36 0.38 -13.71
N SER A 464 6.22 -0.30 -13.60
CA SER A 464 6.07 -1.64 -13.01
C SER A 464 6.45 -1.70 -11.54
N CYS A 465 6.37 -0.61 -10.78
CA CYS A 465 6.67 -0.68 -9.34
C CYS A 465 5.59 -1.46 -8.57
N PHE A 466 4.40 -1.63 -9.16
CA PHE A 466 3.28 -2.42 -8.64
C PHE A 466 2.99 -3.65 -9.51
N GLN A 467 2.04 -4.46 -9.05
CA GLN A 467 1.37 -5.41 -9.92
C GLN A 467 0.24 -4.67 -10.64
N ASP A 468 0.20 -4.78 -11.98
CA ASP A 468 -0.64 -3.92 -12.82
C ASP A 468 -2.14 -4.05 -12.48
N HIS A 469 -2.63 -5.28 -12.27
CA HIS A 469 -4.01 -5.57 -11.86
C HIS A 469 -4.45 -4.92 -10.54
N LEU A 470 -3.52 -4.47 -9.68
CA LEU A 470 -3.89 -3.78 -8.44
C LEU A 470 -4.32 -2.33 -8.68
N VAL A 471 -3.83 -1.72 -9.76
CA VAL A 471 -4.21 -0.35 -10.18
C VAL A 471 -5.30 -0.41 -11.26
N GLY A 472 -5.30 -1.49 -12.05
CA GLY A 472 -6.11 -1.65 -13.24
C GLY A 472 -5.33 -1.26 -14.48
N GLU A 473 -5.10 -2.22 -15.36
CA GLU A 473 -4.35 -2.04 -16.60
C GLU A 473 -4.99 -0.96 -17.50
N GLU A 474 -6.32 -0.88 -17.55
CA GLU A 474 -7.03 0.16 -18.30
C GLU A 474 -6.75 1.56 -17.73
N ASN A 475 -6.75 1.73 -16.40
CA ASN A 475 -6.41 3.02 -15.76
C ASN A 475 -4.95 3.42 -16.02
N ILE A 476 -4.02 2.45 -15.98
CA ILE A 476 -2.61 2.70 -16.29
C ILE A 476 -2.45 3.13 -17.76
N ALA A 477 -3.17 2.47 -18.67
CA ALA A 477 -3.19 2.77 -20.09
C ALA A 477 -3.78 4.16 -20.36
N ASP A 478 -4.87 4.52 -19.69
CA ASP A 478 -5.51 5.83 -19.77
C ASP A 478 -4.56 6.95 -19.32
N TYR A 479 -3.93 6.78 -18.15
CA TYR A 479 -2.93 7.74 -17.67
C TYR A 479 -1.74 7.88 -18.63
N LEU A 480 -1.30 6.79 -19.26
CA LEU A 480 -0.24 6.85 -20.27
C LEU A 480 -0.66 7.65 -21.50
N LEU A 481 -1.88 7.43 -21.99
CA LEU A 481 -2.46 8.18 -23.11
C LEU A 481 -2.53 9.68 -22.79
N TYR A 482 -3.13 10.02 -21.64
CA TYR A 482 -3.16 11.38 -21.10
C TYR A 482 -1.76 12.02 -21.05
N TRP A 483 -0.79 11.30 -20.48
CA TRP A 483 0.56 11.82 -20.30
C TRP A 483 1.25 12.07 -21.65
N LEU A 484 1.10 11.15 -22.62
CA LEU A 484 1.66 11.28 -23.96
C LEU A 484 1.04 12.46 -24.71
N ASN A 485 -0.29 12.60 -24.70
CA ASN A 485 -1.00 13.73 -25.32
C ASN A 485 -0.57 15.07 -24.70
N LYS A 486 -0.53 15.15 -23.37
CA LYS A 486 -0.10 16.35 -22.64
C LYS A 486 1.31 16.81 -23.00
N ASN A 487 2.21 15.87 -23.31
CA ASN A 487 3.59 16.15 -23.71
C ASN A 487 3.78 16.19 -25.24
N GLN A 488 2.69 16.25 -26.02
CA GLN A 488 2.70 16.28 -27.49
C GLN A 488 3.49 15.10 -28.11
N ASN A 489 3.52 13.95 -27.43
CA ASN A 489 4.18 12.75 -27.91
C ASN A 489 3.15 11.81 -28.56
N PHE A 490 2.98 11.95 -29.87
CA PHE A 490 2.03 11.15 -30.66
C PHE A 490 2.63 9.86 -31.25
N SER A 491 3.79 9.41 -30.76
CA SER A 491 4.42 8.15 -31.22
C SER A 491 3.56 6.91 -30.97
N TYR A 492 2.55 7.00 -30.10
CA TYR A 492 1.63 5.91 -29.85
C TYR A 492 0.63 5.65 -30.97
N LEU A 493 0.38 6.61 -31.88
CA LEU A 493 -0.64 6.49 -32.93
C LEU A 493 -0.42 5.23 -33.78
N GLU A 494 0.83 4.98 -34.18
CA GLU A 494 1.19 3.77 -34.90
C GLU A 494 0.90 2.54 -34.05
N THR A 495 1.32 2.51 -32.79
CA THR A 495 1.09 1.34 -31.92
C THR A 495 -0.40 1.08 -31.71
N MET A 496 -1.22 2.12 -31.57
CA MET A 496 -2.66 1.99 -31.31
C MET A 496 -3.49 1.82 -32.59
N GLY A 497 -2.89 1.99 -33.77
CA GLY A 497 -3.61 1.93 -35.04
C GLY A 497 -4.57 3.11 -35.24
N LEU A 498 -4.14 4.30 -34.84
CA LEU A 498 -4.91 5.55 -34.92
C LEU A 498 -4.29 6.48 -35.95
N GLU A 499 -5.12 7.26 -36.66
CA GLU A 499 -4.68 8.31 -37.58
C GLU A 499 -4.44 9.64 -36.87
N GLU A 500 -5.27 9.95 -35.87
CA GLU A 500 -5.26 11.21 -35.12
C GLU A 500 -5.24 10.95 -33.60
N PRO A 501 -4.70 11.89 -32.79
CA PRO A 501 -4.71 11.79 -31.33
C PRO A 501 -6.12 11.69 -30.75
N THR A 502 -6.26 10.96 -29.64
CA THR A 502 -7.55 10.80 -28.93
C THR A 502 -7.34 10.84 -27.42
N ASP A 503 -8.35 11.32 -26.70
CA ASP A 503 -8.44 11.26 -25.24
C ASP A 503 -9.40 10.15 -24.76
N ASP A 504 -10.01 9.38 -25.67
CA ASP A 504 -10.83 8.22 -25.33
C ASP A 504 -9.98 6.94 -25.33
N ILE A 505 -9.60 6.50 -24.13
CA ILE A 505 -8.83 5.26 -23.95
C ILE A 505 -9.58 4.03 -24.46
N THR A 506 -10.91 3.97 -24.36
CA THR A 506 -11.71 2.81 -24.81
C THR A 506 -11.62 2.70 -26.32
N TYR A 507 -11.78 3.81 -27.03
CA TYR A 507 -11.60 3.87 -28.47
C TYR A 507 -10.18 3.48 -28.88
N ALA A 508 -9.17 4.03 -28.22
CA ALA A 508 -7.77 3.71 -28.51
C ALA A 508 -7.46 2.22 -28.30
N LEU A 509 -7.94 1.62 -27.20
CA LEU A 509 -7.76 0.20 -26.90
C LEU A 509 -8.53 -0.71 -27.86
N LEU A 510 -9.72 -0.32 -28.31
CA LEU A 510 -10.47 -1.05 -29.34
C LEU A 510 -9.70 -1.09 -30.67
N SER A 511 -9.15 0.04 -31.10
CA SER A 511 -8.32 0.13 -32.31
C SER A 511 -7.06 -0.72 -32.20
N CYS A 512 -6.38 -0.65 -31.05
CA CYS A 512 -5.21 -1.48 -30.75
C CYS A 512 -5.54 -2.98 -30.75
N ALA A 513 -6.67 -3.37 -30.14
CA ALA A 513 -7.13 -4.75 -30.11
C ALA A 513 -7.42 -5.30 -31.51
N ARG A 514 -8.04 -4.48 -32.38
CA ARG A 514 -8.29 -4.83 -33.79
C ARG A 514 -6.99 -4.98 -34.57
N LYS A 515 -6.07 -4.02 -34.43
CA LYS A 515 -4.78 -4.02 -35.14
C LYS A 515 -3.94 -5.27 -34.83
N TYR A 516 -3.90 -5.70 -33.57
CA TYR A 516 -3.09 -6.86 -33.13
C TYR A 516 -3.88 -8.16 -32.95
N ASP A 517 -5.10 -8.23 -33.49
CA ASP A 517 -6.01 -9.37 -33.41
C ASP A 517 -6.16 -9.93 -31.97
N LYS A 518 -6.31 -9.02 -30.99
CA LYS A 518 -6.54 -9.38 -29.58
C LYS A 518 -8.01 -9.66 -29.36
N LYS A 519 -8.37 -10.93 -29.24
CA LYS A 519 -9.75 -11.38 -29.03
C LYS A 519 -9.91 -12.18 -27.74
N ILE A 520 -11.11 -12.17 -27.19
CA ILE A 520 -11.55 -13.04 -26.09
C ILE A 520 -12.82 -13.77 -26.53
N ALA A 521 -12.82 -15.08 -26.33
CA ALA A 521 -13.97 -15.93 -26.60
C ALA A 521 -14.89 -15.92 -25.39
N LEU A 522 -16.11 -15.39 -25.53
CA LEU A 522 -17.12 -15.43 -24.49
C LEU A 522 -18.18 -16.46 -24.88
N LYS A 523 -18.39 -17.44 -23.99
CA LYS A 523 -19.43 -18.44 -24.18
C LYS A 523 -20.74 -17.87 -23.64
N ASN A 524 -21.71 -17.66 -24.53
CA ASN A 524 -23.02 -17.18 -24.12
C ASN A 524 -23.83 -18.36 -23.56
N TYR A 525 -24.29 -18.26 -22.31
CA TYR A 525 -24.99 -19.36 -21.61
C TYR A 525 -26.37 -19.65 -22.21
N SER A 526 -26.97 -18.69 -22.93
CA SER A 526 -28.27 -18.84 -23.58
C SER A 526 -28.23 -19.73 -24.81
N ASP A 527 -27.23 -19.55 -25.68
CA ASP A 527 -27.26 -20.10 -27.04
C ASP A 527 -26.12 -21.08 -27.35
N ASN A 528 -25.23 -21.36 -26.39
CA ASN A 528 -24.00 -22.16 -26.57
C ASN A 528 -23.07 -21.64 -27.71
N VAL A 529 -23.32 -20.45 -28.24
CA VAL A 529 -22.50 -19.78 -29.24
C VAL A 529 -21.32 -19.11 -28.55
N VAL A 530 -20.13 -19.30 -29.11
CA VAL A 530 -18.91 -18.59 -28.72
C VAL A 530 -18.85 -17.31 -29.54
N GLU A 531 -19.01 -16.16 -28.88
CA GLU A 531 -18.87 -14.85 -29.52
C GLU A 531 -17.44 -14.33 -29.27
N GLU A 532 -16.75 -13.95 -30.34
CA GLU A 532 -15.42 -13.32 -30.24
C GLU A 532 -15.58 -11.81 -30.06
N ARG A 533 -15.03 -11.26 -28.97
CA ARG A 533 -14.99 -9.81 -28.74
C ARG A 533 -13.55 -9.31 -28.63
N PRO A 534 -13.27 -8.04 -29.00
CA PRO A 534 -11.96 -7.44 -28.76
C PRO A 534 -11.57 -7.50 -27.29
N ASN A 535 -10.34 -7.91 -27.01
CA ASN A 535 -9.82 -8.03 -25.65
C ASN A 535 -9.09 -6.74 -25.25
N LEU A 536 -9.83 -5.82 -24.63
CA LEU A 536 -9.32 -4.52 -24.18
C LEU A 536 -8.18 -4.67 -23.16
N LEU A 537 -8.30 -5.61 -22.24
CA LEU A 537 -7.26 -5.88 -21.25
C LEU A 537 -5.95 -6.32 -21.90
N ALA A 538 -6.01 -7.15 -22.94
CA ALA A 538 -4.82 -7.55 -23.70
C ALA A 538 -4.22 -6.39 -24.50
N ALA A 539 -5.06 -5.49 -25.03
CA ALA A 539 -4.60 -4.27 -25.70
C ALA A 539 -3.96 -3.29 -24.72
N ALA A 540 -4.52 -3.10 -23.52
CA ALA A 540 -3.97 -2.25 -22.47
C ALA A 540 -2.59 -2.74 -22.04
N ASN A 541 -2.46 -4.05 -21.80
CA ASN A 541 -1.18 -4.69 -21.51
C ASN A 541 -0.16 -4.50 -22.64
N HIS A 542 -0.59 -4.55 -23.90
CA HIS A 542 0.27 -4.31 -25.05
C HIS A 542 0.77 -2.86 -25.07
N PHE A 543 -0.13 -1.89 -24.89
CA PHE A 543 0.20 -0.47 -24.86
C PHE A 543 1.16 -0.11 -23.73
N ILE A 544 0.90 -0.60 -22.52
CA ILE A 544 1.78 -0.42 -21.36
C ILE A 544 3.15 -1.07 -21.59
N ARG A 545 3.18 -2.25 -22.23
CA ARG A 545 4.43 -2.94 -22.57
C ARG A 545 5.26 -2.11 -23.55
N ALA A 546 4.65 -1.54 -24.59
CA ALA A 546 5.32 -0.70 -25.58
C ALA A 546 6.02 0.51 -24.93
N PHE A 547 5.39 1.14 -23.94
CA PHE A 547 6.05 2.16 -23.12
C PHE A 547 7.27 1.62 -22.35
N ARG A 548 7.11 0.46 -21.69
CA ARG A 548 8.16 -0.16 -20.87
C ARG A 548 9.35 -0.69 -21.67
N THR A 549 9.15 -0.99 -22.96
CA THR A 549 10.19 -1.40 -23.91
C THR A 549 10.84 -0.22 -24.62
N GLY A 550 10.28 0.99 -24.50
CA GLY A 550 10.81 2.23 -25.08
C GLY A 550 10.37 2.49 -26.51
N GLU A 551 9.26 1.90 -26.96
CA GLU A 551 8.72 2.08 -28.32
C GLU A 551 8.24 3.53 -28.55
N PHE A 552 7.82 4.23 -27.49
CA PHE A 552 7.43 5.65 -27.54
C PHE A 552 8.60 6.64 -27.38
N GLY A 553 9.82 6.15 -27.60
CA GLY A 553 11.04 6.93 -27.50
C GLY A 553 11.52 7.14 -26.06
N LYS A 554 12.33 8.19 -25.86
CA LYS A 554 12.91 8.53 -24.56
C LYS A 554 11.94 9.40 -23.78
N VAL A 555 11.47 8.90 -22.65
CA VAL A 555 10.42 9.51 -21.83
C VAL A 555 10.91 9.75 -20.39
N LEU A 556 10.78 10.98 -19.92
CA LEU A 556 10.96 11.34 -18.51
C LEU A 556 9.60 11.73 -17.91
N LEU A 557 9.03 10.88 -17.05
CA LEU A 557 7.71 11.13 -16.44
C LEU A 557 7.72 12.27 -15.42
N ASP A 558 8.88 12.57 -14.83
CA ASP A 558 9.07 13.66 -13.86
C ASP A 558 9.46 15.00 -14.48
N ASN A 559 9.15 15.21 -15.76
CA ASN A 559 9.47 16.45 -16.46
C ASN A 559 8.87 17.69 -15.76
N ASN A 560 7.70 17.53 -15.11
CA ASN A 560 7.06 18.58 -14.32
C ASN A 560 7.93 19.08 -13.16
N TYR A 561 8.78 18.25 -12.55
CA TYR A 561 9.68 18.66 -11.48
C TYR A 561 10.91 19.43 -11.98
N LEU A 562 11.22 19.35 -13.28
CA LEU A 562 12.34 20.06 -13.88
C LEU A 562 11.98 21.47 -14.36
N LEU A 563 10.69 21.76 -14.48
CA LEU A 563 10.16 23.00 -15.05
C LEU A 563 9.79 24.05 -13.99
N ASN A 564 9.94 23.75 -12.70
CA ASN A 564 9.72 24.71 -11.62
C ASN A 564 10.92 25.67 -11.47
N GLU A 565 11.12 26.52 -12.48
CA GLU A 565 11.56 27.89 -12.28
C GLU A 565 10.31 28.78 -12.35
N GLN A 566 9.58 28.89 -11.24
CA GLN A 566 8.76 30.05 -10.86
C GLN A 566 8.23 29.89 -9.43
#